data_AF-A0A7V7E9V8-F1
#
_entry.id   AF-A0A7V7E9V8-F1
#
_cell.length_a   1.000
_cell.length_b   1.000
_cell.length_c   1.000
_cell.angle_alpha   90.00
_cell.angle_beta   90.00
_cell.angle_gamma   90.00
#
_symmetry.space_group_name_H-M   'P 1'
#
loop_
_entity.id
_entity.type
_entity.pdbx_description
1 polymer ?
#
loop_
_entity_poly.entity_id
_entity_poly.type
_entity_poly.pdbx_seq_one_letter_code
_entity_poly.pdbx_strand_id
1 'polypeptide(L)'
;MLLATPAAAEDADDRAEARQELTADRAKAADLRQVTERGKNLSDMRLGLFAIHLLNEMSDGDAVLYGFVHRDDHSTIGYLEEVFQYHSSEEVAALEALGPEPHRQVARAALEMLRHIPDGAEPPETQARDRGDLAAALARLEAALKVVLDGIPQD
;
A
#
# COMPACT_ATOMS: atom_id res chain seq x y z
N MET A 1 26.03 8.62 -33.91
CA MET A 1 24.71 8.83 -33.28
C MET A 1 23.96 7.52 -33.32
N LEU A 2 23.89 6.82 -32.20
CA LEU A 2 23.00 5.67 -32.04
C LEU A 2 21.64 6.23 -31.63
N LEU A 3 20.66 6.13 -32.52
CA LEU A 3 19.26 6.38 -32.18
C LEU A 3 18.80 5.23 -31.28
N ALA A 4 18.21 5.54 -30.13
CA ALA A 4 17.58 4.54 -29.28
C ALA A 4 16.53 3.77 -30.10
N THR A 5 16.47 2.45 -29.92
CA THR A 5 15.44 1.61 -30.53
C THR A 5 14.09 1.87 -29.83
N PRO A 6 12.95 1.75 -30.54
CA PRO A 6 11.62 2.04 -29.99
C PRO A 6 11.32 1.28 -28.69
N ALA A 7 11.75 0.02 -28.58
CA ALA A 7 11.61 -0.77 -27.35
C ALA A 7 12.35 -0.17 -26.13
N ALA A 8 13.53 0.42 -26.33
CA ALA A 8 14.28 1.04 -25.24
C ALA A 8 13.68 2.39 -24.79
N ALA A 9 12.94 3.05 -25.68
CA ALA A 9 12.20 4.27 -25.36
C ALA A 9 10.88 3.95 -24.65
N GLU A 10 10.16 2.92 -25.11
CA GLU A 10 8.95 2.39 -24.44
C GLU A 10 9.28 1.93 -23.01
N ASP A 11 10.36 1.16 -22.82
CA ASP A 11 10.80 0.74 -21.48
C ASP A 11 11.16 1.94 -20.57
N ALA A 12 11.67 3.05 -21.12
CA ALA A 12 12.06 4.23 -20.35
C ALA A 12 10.84 5.09 -19.96
N ASP A 13 9.88 5.22 -20.88
CA ASP A 13 8.61 5.89 -20.60
C ASP A 13 7.83 5.13 -19.52
N ASP A 14 7.73 3.80 -19.61
CA ASP A 14 7.08 2.96 -18.60
C ASP A 14 7.74 3.12 -17.21
N ARG A 15 9.08 3.15 -17.15
CA ARG A 15 9.81 3.41 -15.89
C ARG A 15 9.52 4.80 -15.33
N ALA A 16 9.44 5.82 -16.18
CA ALA A 16 9.17 7.18 -15.76
C ALA A 16 7.74 7.32 -15.20
N GLU A 17 6.77 6.67 -15.85
CA GLU A 17 5.37 6.60 -15.41
C GLU A 17 5.25 5.91 -14.04
N ALA A 18 5.78 4.68 -13.91
CA ALA A 18 5.77 3.95 -12.63
C ALA A 18 6.43 4.76 -11.49
N ARG A 19 7.53 5.45 -11.78
CA ARG A 19 8.21 6.31 -10.82
C ARG A 19 7.36 7.50 -10.41
N GLN A 20 6.64 8.12 -11.34
CA GLN A 20 5.73 9.23 -11.07
C GLN A 20 4.56 8.78 -10.19
N GLU A 21 3.95 7.63 -10.49
CA GLU A 21 2.83 7.06 -9.73
C GLU A 21 3.24 6.71 -8.30
N LEU A 22 4.34 5.99 -8.11
CA LEU A 22 4.85 5.67 -6.77
C LEU A 22 5.26 6.93 -5.97
N THR A 23 5.75 7.97 -6.66
CA THR A 23 6.02 9.26 -6.02
C THR A 23 4.73 9.91 -5.52
N ALA A 24 3.66 9.85 -6.31
CA ALA A 24 2.35 10.37 -5.94
C ALA A 24 1.73 9.56 -4.78
N ASP A 25 1.83 8.23 -4.80
CA ASP A 25 1.35 7.37 -3.74
C ASP A 25 2.09 7.59 -2.43
N ARG A 26 3.41 7.77 -2.48
CA ARG A 26 4.20 8.13 -1.31
C ARG A 26 3.78 9.48 -0.74
N ALA A 27 3.55 10.48 -1.60
CA ALA A 27 3.06 11.79 -1.16
C ALA A 27 1.66 11.69 -0.53
N LYS A 28 0.78 10.84 -1.08
CA LYS A 28 -0.55 10.57 -0.53
C LYS A 28 -0.48 9.90 0.84
N ALA A 29 0.40 8.91 1.03
CA ALA A 29 0.64 8.29 2.34
C ALA A 29 1.11 9.33 3.38
N ALA A 30 2.00 10.24 2.99
CA ALA A 30 2.46 11.33 3.85
C ALA A 30 1.36 12.34 4.22
N ASP A 31 0.48 12.71 3.28
CA ASP A 31 -0.69 13.56 3.55
C ASP A 31 -1.66 12.90 4.53
N LEU A 32 -2.00 11.63 4.30
CA LEU A 32 -2.85 10.84 5.19
C LEU A 32 -2.24 10.78 6.61
N ARG A 33 -0.93 10.58 6.71
CA ARG A 33 -0.22 10.58 8.01
C ARG A 33 -0.37 11.92 8.70
N GLN A 34 -0.08 13.02 8.00
CA GLN A 34 -0.18 14.37 8.55
C GLN A 34 -1.60 14.71 9.01
N VAL A 35 -2.62 14.30 8.27
CA VAL A 35 -4.03 14.48 8.66
C VAL A 35 -4.34 13.72 9.96
N THR A 36 -3.86 12.48 10.06
CA THR A 36 -4.04 11.62 11.24
C THR A 36 -3.33 12.19 12.46
N GLU A 37 -2.07 12.63 12.32
CA GLU A 37 -1.27 13.27 13.38
C GLU A 37 -1.89 14.57 13.90
N ARG A 38 -2.67 15.27 13.07
CA ARG A 38 -3.45 16.46 13.48
C ARG A 38 -4.74 16.11 14.23
N GLY A 39 -4.97 14.84 14.53
CA GLY A 39 -6.13 14.37 15.30
C GLY A 39 -7.42 14.22 14.48
N LYS A 40 -7.33 14.23 13.15
CA LYS A 40 -8.50 14.00 12.28
C LYS A 40 -8.62 12.52 11.96
N ASN A 41 -9.82 11.97 12.10
CA ASN A 41 -10.11 10.63 11.63
C ASN A 41 -10.21 10.65 10.10
N LEU A 42 -9.57 9.69 9.45
CA LEU A 42 -9.71 9.43 8.03
C LEU A 42 -10.91 8.51 7.82
N SER A 43 -11.59 8.65 6.68
CA SER A 43 -12.71 7.75 6.37
C SER A 43 -12.21 6.40 5.87
N ASP A 44 -12.92 5.35 6.26
CA ASP A 44 -12.71 3.97 5.82
C ASP A 44 -12.66 3.87 4.30
N MET A 45 -13.59 4.55 3.62
CA MET A 45 -13.62 4.60 2.15
C MET A 45 -12.34 5.18 1.56
N ARG A 46 -11.78 6.26 2.14
CA ARG A 46 -10.55 6.88 1.62
C ARG A 46 -9.35 5.96 1.79
N LEU A 47 -9.25 5.29 2.94
CA LEU A 47 -8.16 4.36 3.24
C LEU A 47 -8.30 3.05 2.45
N GLY A 48 -9.51 2.50 2.33
CA GLY A 48 -9.84 1.31 1.56
C GLY A 48 -9.53 1.48 0.08
N LEU A 49 -9.97 2.57 -0.54
CA LEU A 49 -9.63 2.86 -1.95
C LEU A 49 -8.12 3.00 -2.17
N PHE A 50 -7.41 3.58 -1.20
CA PHE A 50 -5.96 3.68 -1.30
C PHE A 50 -5.27 2.33 -1.16
N ALA A 51 -5.73 1.47 -0.25
CA ALA A 51 -5.22 0.12 -0.10
C ALA A 51 -5.49 -0.74 -1.35
N ILE A 52 -6.69 -0.65 -1.94
CA ILE A 52 -7.02 -1.36 -3.19
C ILE A 52 -6.06 -0.96 -4.32
N HIS A 53 -5.85 0.35 -4.50
CA HIS A 53 -4.91 0.88 -5.50
C HIS A 53 -3.51 0.28 -5.30
N LEU A 54 -2.97 0.37 -4.09
CA LEU A 54 -1.63 -0.15 -3.78
C LEU A 54 -1.54 -1.67 -3.93
N LEU A 55 -2.56 -2.43 -3.53
CA LEU A 55 -2.54 -3.88 -3.64
C LEU A 55 -2.57 -4.33 -5.10
N ASN A 56 -3.33 -3.67 -5.96
CA ASN A 56 -3.32 -3.94 -7.40
C ASN A 56 -1.94 -3.63 -8.00
N GLU A 57 -1.46 -2.41 -7.79
CA GLU A 57 -0.17 -1.94 -8.31
C GLU A 57 0.99 -2.86 -7.89
N MET A 58 1.05 -3.22 -6.61
CA MET A 58 2.11 -4.09 -6.10
C MET A 58 1.96 -5.54 -6.59
N SER A 59 0.74 -6.01 -6.82
CA SER A 59 0.50 -7.37 -7.34
C SER A 59 0.95 -7.51 -8.79
N ASP A 60 0.83 -6.47 -9.60
CA ASP A 60 1.29 -6.48 -10.99
C ASP A 60 2.82 -6.69 -11.09
N GLY A 61 3.57 -6.17 -10.11
CA GLY A 61 5.02 -6.33 -9.98
C GLY A 61 5.50 -7.60 -9.25
N ASP A 62 4.60 -8.37 -8.61
CA ASP A 62 4.97 -9.52 -7.79
C ASP A 62 3.95 -10.67 -7.89
N ALA A 63 4.29 -11.69 -8.68
CA ALA A 63 3.41 -12.85 -8.92
C ALA A 63 3.03 -13.65 -7.65
N VAL A 64 3.88 -13.66 -6.62
CA VAL A 64 3.56 -14.35 -5.35
C VAL A 64 2.53 -13.53 -4.58
N LEU A 65 2.69 -12.20 -4.56
CA LEU A 65 1.71 -11.31 -3.97
C LEU A 65 0.38 -11.38 -4.74
N TYR A 66 0.43 -11.38 -6.08
CA TYR A 66 -0.74 -11.56 -6.92
C TYR A 66 -1.51 -12.83 -6.54
N GLY A 67 -0.82 -13.97 -6.47
CA GLY A 67 -1.43 -15.25 -6.10
C GLY A 67 -1.94 -15.28 -4.65
N PHE A 68 -1.38 -14.47 -3.76
CA PHE A 68 -1.86 -14.35 -2.38
C PHE A 68 -3.16 -13.54 -2.28
N VAL A 69 -3.25 -12.41 -2.98
CA VAL A 69 -4.41 -11.50 -2.99
C VAL A 69 -5.56 -12.08 -3.83
N HIS A 70 -5.25 -12.70 -4.97
CA HIS A 70 -6.24 -13.25 -5.91
C HIS A 70 -6.44 -14.76 -5.74
N ARG A 71 -6.09 -15.31 -4.57
CA ARG A 71 -6.39 -16.71 -4.27
C ARG A 71 -7.90 -16.95 -4.32
N ASP A 72 -8.29 -18.17 -4.67
CA ASP A 72 -9.69 -18.57 -4.75
C ASP A 72 -10.53 -17.67 -5.69
N ASP A 73 -9.89 -17.12 -6.74
CA ASP A 73 -10.48 -16.22 -7.74
C ASP A 73 -11.06 -14.90 -7.16
N HIS A 74 -10.58 -14.48 -5.99
CA HIS A 74 -10.95 -13.18 -5.45
C HIS A 74 -10.41 -12.03 -6.29
N SER A 75 -11.21 -10.97 -6.45
CA SER A 75 -10.67 -9.64 -6.77
C SER A 75 -10.05 -9.02 -5.53
N THR A 76 -9.19 -8.01 -5.67
CA THR A 76 -8.65 -7.27 -4.51
C THR A 76 -9.73 -6.74 -3.57
N ILE A 77 -10.87 -6.28 -4.11
CA ILE A 77 -12.01 -5.85 -3.29
C ILE A 77 -12.61 -7.05 -2.55
N GLY A 78 -12.85 -8.16 -3.24
CA GLY A 78 -13.37 -9.39 -2.65
C GLY A 78 -12.45 -9.94 -1.56
N TYR A 79 -11.14 -9.92 -1.78
CA TYR A 79 -10.15 -10.29 -0.75
C TYR A 79 -10.27 -9.40 0.49
N LEU A 80 -10.40 -8.07 0.32
CA LEU A 80 -10.52 -7.16 1.45
C LEU A 80 -11.83 -7.37 2.24
N GLU A 81 -12.95 -7.55 1.55
CA GLU A 81 -14.28 -7.67 2.15
C GLU A 81 -14.57 -9.06 2.72
N GLU A 82 -14.12 -10.13 2.05
CA GLU A 82 -14.50 -11.50 2.39
C GLU A 82 -13.45 -12.24 3.21
N VAL A 83 -12.19 -11.82 3.13
CA VAL A 83 -11.07 -12.51 3.80
C VAL A 83 -10.42 -11.60 4.83
N PHE A 84 -9.85 -10.49 4.39
CA PHE A 84 -9.07 -9.61 5.25
C PHE A 84 -9.90 -9.01 6.38
N GLN A 85 -11.15 -8.61 6.11
CA GLN A 85 -12.06 -8.07 7.12
C GLN A 85 -12.22 -9.00 8.34
N TYR A 86 -12.22 -10.32 8.13
CA TYR A 86 -12.43 -11.31 9.18
C TYR A 86 -11.15 -11.92 9.74
N HIS A 87 -10.04 -11.82 9.01
CA HIS A 87 -8.75 -12.46 9.34
C HIS A 87 -7.56 -11.49 9.26
N SER A 88 -7.78 -10.21 9.53
CA SER A 88 -6.80 -9.14 9.26
C SER A 88 -5.43 -9.35 9.91
N SER A 89 -5.38 -9.95 11.10
CA SER A 89 -4.12 -10.20 11.81
C SER A 89 -3.37 -11.39 11.21
N GLU A 90 -4.09 -12.45 10.88
CA GLU A 90 -3.57 -13.63 10.20
C GLU A 90 -3.04 -13.29 8.80
N GLU A 91 -3.77 -12.47 8.04
CA GLU A 91 -3.36 -12.08 6.68
C GLU A 91 -2.10 -11.22 6.68
N VAL A 92 -1.95 -10.27 7.61
CA VAL A 92 -0.70 -9.49 7.76
C VAL A 92 0.48 -10.40 8.10
N ALA A 93 0.28 -11.37 9.00
CA ALA A 93 1.32 -12.33 9.38
C ALA A 93 1.64 -13.31 8.24
N ALA A 94 0.64 -13.75 7.48
CA ALA A 94 0.82 -14.61 6.32
C ALA A 94 1.63 -13.89 5.23
N LEU A 95 1.33 -12.62 4.97
CA LEU A 95 2.07 -11.81 4.01
C LEU A 95 3.52 -11.57 4.46
N GLU A 96 3.76 -11.37 5.75
CA GLU A 96 5.12 -11.34 6.33
C GLU A 96 5.88 -12.65 6.09
N ALA A 97 5.21 -13.79 6.22
CA ALA A 97 5.80 -15.11 6.00
C ALA A 97 6.19 -15.37 4.54
N LEU A 98 5.64 -14.63 3.57
CA LEU A 98 6.04 -14.70 2.15
C LEU A 98 7.44 -14.09 1.89
N GLY A 99 8.04 -13.42 2.87
CA GLY A 99 9.41 -12.91 2.80
C GLY A 99 9.53 -11.42 2.43
N PRO A 100 10.76 -10.89 2.43
CA PRO A 100 11.01 -9.44 2.50
C PRO A 100 10.99 -8.70 1.15
N GLU A 101 10.14 -9.09 0.20
CA GLU A 101 10.11 -8.42 -1.11
C GLU A 101 9.51 -6.99 -0.99
N PRO A 102 10.10 -5.95 -1.63
CA PRO A 102 9.62 -4.57 -1.48
C PRO A 102 8.12 -4.37 -1.76
N HIS A 103 7.59 -4.99 -2.82
CA HIS A 103 6.17 -4.95 -3.15
C HIS A 103 5.31 -5.57 -2.04
N ARG A 104 5.73 -6.70 -1.45
CA ARG A 104 5.05 -7.35 -0.31
C ARG A 104 5.10 -6.49 0.95
N GLN A 105 6.19 -5.76 1.17
CA GLN A 105 6.29 -4.83 2.30
C GLN A 105 5.31 -3.65 2.16
N VAL A 106 5.14 -3.11 0.95
CA VAL A 106 4.12 -2.08 0.67
C VAL A 106 2.72 -2.64 0.92
N ALA A 107 2.41 -3.81 0.36
CA ALA A 107 1.12 -4.47 0.56
C ALA A 107 0.84 -4.74 2.05
N ARG A 108 1.83 -5.23 2.80
CA ARG A 108 1.71 -5.46 4.25
C ARG A 108 1.41 -4.15 4.99
N ALA A 109 2.16 -3.10 4.71
CA ALA A 109 1.94 -1.81 5.36
C ALA A 109 0.56 -1.21 5.01
N ALA A 110 0.08 -1.41 3.79
CA ALA A 110 -1.27 -1.01 3.37
C ALA A 110 -2.36 -1.79 4.14
N LEU A 111 -2.17 -3.10 4.35
CA LEU A 111 -3.08 -3.90 5.17
C LEU A 111 -3.02 -3.53 6.66
N GLU A 112 -1.83 -3.30 7.21
CA GLU A 112 -1.69 -2.82 8.60
C GLU A 112 -2.41 -1.49 8.83
N MET A 113 -2.34 -0.56 7.87
CA MET A 113 -3.07 0.70 7.93
C MET A 113 -4.58 0.51 8.10
N LEU A 114 -5.17 -0.47 7.40
CA LEU A 114 -6.60 -0.77 7.49
C LEU A 114 -7.03 -1.35 8.85
N ARG A 115 -6.10 -1.87 9.66
CA ARG A 115 -6.40 -2.41 10.99
C ARG A 115 -6.54 -1.35 12.07
N HIS A 116 -6.14 -0.12 11.76
CA HIS A 116 -6.03 0.97 12.74
C HIS A 116 -6.93 2.16 12.38
N ILE A 117 -7.97 1.93 11.57
CA ILE A 117 -8.92 2.99 11.23
C ILE A 117 -9.75 3.32 12.48
N PRO A 118 -9.69 4.56 13.03
CA PRO A 118 -10.40 4.90 14.25
C PRO A 118 -11.93 4.88 14.02
N ASP A 119 -12.66 4.15 14.86
CA ASP A 119 -14.12 4.19 14.86
C ASP A 119 -14.61 5.46 15.57
N GLY A 120 -15.40 6.28 14.85
CA GLY A 120 -15.97 7.50 15.39
C GLY A 120 -16.93 7.29 16.58
N ALA A 121 -17.45 6.07 16.77
CA ALA A 121 -18.31 5.70 17.88
C ALA A 121 -17.52 5.36 19.17
N GLU A 122 -16.21 5.12 19.07
CA GLU A 122 -15.39 4.77 20.22
C GLU A 122 -15.02 5.96 21.11
N PRO A 123 -14.61 5.73 22.37
CA PRO A 123 -14.15 6.79 23.25
C PRO A 123 -12.96 7.57 22.64
N PRO A 124 -12.83 8.89 22.92
CA PRO A 124 -11.76 9.73 22.37
C PRO A 124 -10.34 9.21 22.61
N GLU A 125 -10.13 8.51 23.73
CA GLU A 125 -8.85 7.91 24.10
C GLU A 125 -8.50 6.70 23.22
N THR A 126 -9.50 5.88 22.87
CA THR A 126 -9.33 4.76 21.94
C THR A 126 -9.03 5.30 20.55
N GLN A 127 -9.85 6.25 20.06
CA GLN A 127 -9.59 6.89 18.75
C GLN A 127 -8.21 7.56 18.69
N ALA A 128 -7.72 8.14 19.80
CA ALA A 128 -6.38 8.72 19.85
C ALA A 128 -5.27 7.67 19.73
N ARG A 129 -5.46 6.49 20.33
CA ARG A 129 -4.56 5.35 20.17
C ARG A 129 -4.56 4.86 18.73
N ASP A 130 -5.73 4.63 18.15
CA ASP A 130 -5.84 4.11 16.78
C ASP A 130 -5.25 5.09 15.76
N ARG A 131 -5.45 6.40 15.96
CA ARG A 131 -4.76 7.42 15.14
C ARG A 131 -3.23 7.32 15.29
N GLY A 132 -2.72 7.04 16.47
CA GLY A 132 -1.29 6.81 16.69
C GLY A 132 -0.77 5.59 15.91
N ASP A 133 -1.50 4.48 15.98
CA ASP A 133 -1.13 3.24 15.29
C ASP A 133 -1.29 3.38 13.76
N LEU A 134 -2.33 4.07 13.29
CA LEU A 134 -2.53 4.41 11.89
C LEU A 134 -1.42 5.31 11.35
N ALA A 135 -1.01 6.34 12.10
CA ALA A 135 0.10 7.20 11.70
C ALA A 135 1.41 6.41 11.60
N ALA A 136 1.66 5.47 12.51
CA ALA A 136 2.81 4.58 12.46
C ALA A 136 2.76 3.63 11.24
N ALA A 137 1.59 3.05 10.93
CA ALA A 137 1.40 2.21 9.75
C ALA A 137 1.62 3.01 8.44
N LEU A 138 1.09 4.23 8.36
CA LEU A 138 1.31 5.13 7.23
C LEU A 138 2.78 5.54 7.07
N ALA A 139 3.52 5.70 8.17
CA ALA A 139 4.97 5.93 8.12
C ALA A 139 5.73 4.72 7.58
N ARG A 140 5.34 3.50 7.99
CA ARG A 140 5.90 2.25 7.43
C ARG A 140 5.60 2.11 5.94
N LEU A 141 4.38 2.46 5.53
CA LEU A 141 3.97 2.48 4.13
C LEU A 141 4.81 3.46 3.31
N GLU A 142 5.02 4.69 3.81
CA GLU A 142 5.89 5.67 3.14
C GLU A 142 7.32 5.15 2.95
N ALA A 143 7.87 4.49 3.97
CA ALA A 143 9.20 3.91 3.92
C ALA A 143 9.27 2.76 2.91
N ALA A 144 8.28 1.87 2.88
CA ALA A 144 8.21 0.76 1.93
C ALA A 144 8.10 1.26 0.48
N LEU A 145 7.24 2.24 0.22
CA LEU A 145 7.10 2.87 -1.10
C LEU A 145 8.42 3.51 -1.56
N LYS A 146 9.17 4.12 -0.65
CA LYS A 146 10.50 4.65 -0.96
C LYS A 146 11.45 3.55 -1.42
N VAL A 147 11.44 2.38 -0.78
CA VAL A 147 12.29 1.25 -1.17
C VAL A 147 11.98 0.78 -2.59
N VAL A 148 10.70 0.64 -2.94
CA VAL A 148 10.29 0.30 -4.32
C VAL A 148 10.76 1.38 -5.30
N LEU A 149 10.50 2.66 -4.99
CA LEU A 149 10.88 3.80 -5.82
C LEU A 149 12.39 3.89 -6.07
N ASP A 150 13.21 3.66 -5.04
CA ASP A 150 14.67 3.66 -5.15
C ASP A 150 15.19 2.47 -5.99
N GLY A 151 14.39 1.41 -6.13
CA GLY A 151 14.69 0.25 -6.96
C GLY A 151 14.45 0.47 -8.46
N ILE A 152 13.72 1.52 -8.85
CA ILE A 152 13.50 1.87 -10.25
C ILE A 152 14.74 2.60 -10.80
N PRO A 153 15.40 2.06 -11.85
CA PRO A 153 16.57 2.70 -12.44
C PRO A 153 16.32 4.16 -12.81
N GLN A 154 17.28 5.03 -12.45
CA GLN A 154 17.39 6.38 -12.97
C GLN A 154 18.27 6.27 -14.22
N ASP A 155 17.74 6.53 -15.41
CA ASP A 155 18.49 6.41 -16.66
C ASP A 155 19.79 7.23 -16.70
#